data_AF-A0A0C9M328-F1
#
_entry.id   AF-A0A0C9M328-F1
#
_cell.length_a   1.000
_cell.length_b   1.000
_cell.length_c   1.000
_cell.angle_alpha   90.00
_cell.angle_beta   90.00
_cell.angle_gamma   90.00
#
_symmetry.space_group_name_H-M   'P 1'
#
loop_
_entity.id
_entity.type
_entity.pdbx_description
1 polymer ?
#
loop_
_entity_poly.entity_id
_entity_poly.type
_entity_poly.pdbx_seq_one_letter_code
_entity_poly.pdbx_strand_id
1 'polypeptide(L)'
;MPILGLPAGALLSPVTLGVGVGLLLGKVVGVFGMTSLAVRFGLADRPAHASQSQLFGMALLCGIGFTMSIFITLLAFPGDPLLQAEAKIGVLMESILSGLLGYSVLRRAHREG
;
A
#
# COMPACT_ATOMS: atom_id res chain seq x y z
N MET A 1 -17.60 -24.91 -1.71
CA MET A 1 -16.71 -24.80 -2.89
C MET A 1 -15.83 -23.58 -2.70
N PRO A 2 -14.50 -23.73 -2.55
CA PRO A 2 -13.65 -22.56 -2.34
C PRO A 2 -13.61 -21.75 -3.64
N ILE A 3 -13.78 -20.44 -3.53
CA ILE A 3 -13.88 -19.53 -4.69
C ILE A 3 -12.61 -19.55 -5.57
N LEU A 4 -11.49 -20.13 -5.09
CA LEU A 4 -10.23 -20.20 -5.84
C LEU A 4 -9.34 -21.43 -5.50
N GLY A 5 -9.86 -22.48 -4.85
CA GLY A 5 -9.03 -23.60 -4.36
C GLY A 5 -8.31 -23.35 -3.02
N LEU A 6 -8.55 -22.21 -2.39
CA LEU A 6 -8.04 -21.84 -1.06
C LEU A 6 -9.18 -21.90 -0.01
N PRO A 7 -8.91 -22.34 1.23
CA PRO A 7 -9.90 -22.31 2.30
C PRO A 7 -10.39 -20.86 2.52
N ALA A 8 -11.67 -20.67 2.86
CA ALA A 8 -12.22 -19.32 3.10
C ALA A 8 -11.45 -18.52 4.18
N GLY A 9 -10.71 -19.22 5.05
CA GLY A 9 -9.81 -18.65 6.04
C GLY A 9 -8.49 -18.11 5.50
N ALA A 10 -8.11 -18.34 4.24
CA ALA A 10 -6.87 -17.81 3.65
C ALA A 10 -6.87 -16.27 3.59
N LEU A 11 -8.05 -15.65 3.47
CA LEU A 11 -8.23 -14.19 3.58
C LEU A 11 -7.94 -13.66 5.00
N LEU A 12 -8.14 -14.51 6.00
CA LEU A 12 -7.92 -14.22 7.42
C LEU A 12 -6.61 -14.84 7.92
N SER A 13 -5.76 -15.37 7.03
CA SER A 13 -4.50 -15.93 7.45
C SER A 13 -3.62 -14.81 8.04
N PRO A 14 -2.84 -15.11 9.09
CA PRO A 14 -1.92 -14.13 9.66
C PRO A 14 -0.96 -13.53 8.64
N VAL A 15 -0.61 -14.30 7.60
CA VAL A 15 0.30 -13.89 6.53
C VAL A 15 -0.38 -12.89 5.60
N THR A 16 -1.60 -13.19 5.14
CA THR A 16 -2.39 -12.28 4.30
C THR A 16 -2.61 -10.94 5.01
N LEU A 17 -3.04 -10.98 6.27
CA LEU A 17 -3.28 -9.78 7.07
C LEU A 17 -1.98 -9.04 7.39
N GLY A 18 -0.93 -9.76 7.77
CA GLY A 18 0.38 -9.17 8.09
C GLY A 18 1.01 -8.48 6.89
N VAL A 19 1.01 -9.13 5.72
CA VAL A 19 1.52 -8.55 4.47
C VAL A 19 0.64 -7.38 4.03
N GLY A 20 -0.68 -7.53 4.03
CA GLY A 20 -1.60 -6.47 3.59
C GLY A 20 -1.50 -5.21 4.46
N VAL A 21 -1.64 -5.36 5.78
CA VAL A 21 -1.57 -4.23 6.74
C VAL A 21 -0.15 -3.67 6.84
N GLY A 22 0.86 -4.54 6.86
CA GLY A 22 2.26 -4.13 6.93
C GLY A 22 2.70 -3.33 5.71
N LEU A 23 2.30 -3.75 4.50
CA LEU A 23 2.60 -2.99 3.28
C LEU A 23 1.83 -1.68 3.23
N LEU A 24 0.55 -1.67 3.60
CA LEU A 24 -0.27 -0.46 3.60
C LEU A 24 0.32 0.59 4.56
N LEU A 25 0.50 0.21 5.82
CA LEU A 25 1.02 1.12 6.84
C LEU A 25 2.49 1.49 6.57
N GLY A 26 3.31 0.52 6.17
CA GLY A 26 4.72 0.74 5.89
C GLY A 26 4.94 1.74 4.74
N LYS A 27 4.19 1.61 3.64
CA LYS A 27 4.28 2.55 2.51
C LYS A 27 3.73 3.92 2.86
N VAL A 28 2.59 4.00 3.54
CA VAL A 28 2.00 5.30 3.93
C VAL A 28 2.94 6.04 4.89
N VAL A 29 3.40 5.38 5.96
CA VAL A 29 4.31 5.99 6.94
C VAL A 29 5.65 6.32 6.29
N GLY A 30 6.19 5.45 5.45
CA GLY A 30 7.45 5.66 4.74
C GLY A 30 7.39 6.87 3.80
N VAL A 31 6.41 6.90 2.88
CA VAL A 31 6.30 7.97 1.88
C VAL A 31 5.89 9.29 2.54
N PHE A 32 4.83 9.30 3.35
CA PHE A 32 4.38 10.54 4.00
C PHE A 32 5.40 11.05 5.01
N GLY A 33 5.97 10.15 5.82
CA GLY A 33 6.97 10.49 6.83
C GLY A 33 8.24 11.05 6.22
N MET A 34 8.83 10.36 5.24
CA MET A 34 10.06 10.84 4.58
C MET A 34 9.83 12.13 3.81
N THR A 35 8.68 12.26 3.12
CA THR A 35 8.41 13.50 2.37
C THR A 35 8.16 14.68 3.32
N SER A 36 7.41 14.47 4.41
CA SER A 36 7.18 15.51 5.42
C SER A 36 8.49 15.93 6.09
N LEU A 37 9.36 14.96 6.39
CA LEU A 37 10.68 15.22 6.98
C LEU A 37 11.59 15.99 6.02
N ALA A 38 11.65 15.59 4.75
CA ALA A 38 12.43 16.28 3.72
C ALA A 38 11.99 17.73 3.51
N VAL A 39 10.67 17.98 3.49
CA VAL A 39 10.11 19.34 3.39
C VAL A 39 10.43 20.15 4.66
N ARG A 40 10.33 19.54 5.85
CA ARG A 40 10.58 20.23 7.12
C ARG A 40 12.04 20.63 7.32
N PHE A 41 12.98 19.85 6.77
CA PHE A 41 14.40 20.19 6.78
C PHE A 41 14.84 21.05 5.59
N GLY A 42 13.93 21.43 4.69
CA GLY A 42 14.25 22.26 3.52
C GLY A 42 15.08 21.53 2.44
N LEU A 43 15.11 20.19 2.47
CA LEU A 43 15.80 19.38 1.46
C LEU A 43 15.00 19.25 0.15
N ALA A 44 13.68 19.47 0.21
CA ALA A 44 12.79 19.42 -0.93
C ALA A 44 11.63 20.41 -0.78
N ASP A 45 11.21 21.02 -1.88
CA ASP A 45 9.98 21.81 -1.92
C ASP A 45 8.75 20.91 -1.99
N ARG A 46 7.61 21.43 -1.53
CA ARG A 46 6.33 20.73 -1.68
C ARG A 46 6.05 20.52 -3.17
N PRO A 47 5.82 19.27 -3.63
CA PRO A 47 5.57 19.00 -5.04
C PRO A 47 4.33 19.78 -5.49
N ALA A 48 4.50 20.66 -6.49
CA ALA A 48 3.44 21.46 -7.08
C ALA A 48 2.55 22.26 -6.10
N HIS A 49 3.13 22.83 -5.03
CA HIS A 49 2.40 23.53 -3.96
C HIS A 49 1.28 22.69 -3.30
N ALA A 50 1.42 21.36 -3.35
CA ALA A 50 0.38 20.46 -2.87
C ALA A 50 0.06 20.66 -1.38
N SER A 51 -1.24 20.61 -1.06
CA SER A 51 -1.69 20.61 0.33
C SER A 51 -1.25 19.33 1.06
N GLN A 52 -1.21 19.36 2.39
CA GLN A 52 -0.89 18.16 3.19
C GLN A 52 -1.85 16.99 2.88
N SER A 53 -3.12 17.30 2.57
CA SER A 53 -4.15 16.34 2.15
C SER A 53 -3.82 15.68 0.81
N GLN A 54 -3.32 16.46 -0.15
CA GLN A 54 -2.89 15.94 -1.46
C GLN A 54 -1.63 15.09 -1.31
N LEU A 55 -0.67 15.51 -0.47
CA LEU A 55 0.53 14.72 -0.19
C LEU A 55 0.17 13.37 0.46
N PHE A 56 -0.77 13.36 1.41
CA PHE A 56 -1.27 12.14 2.02
C PHE A 56 -2.00 11.23 1.02
N GLY A 57 -2.84 11.80 0.16
CA GLY A 57 -3.50 11.07 -0.93
C GLY A 57 -2.49 10.45 -1.90
N MET A 58 -1.44 11.19 -2.26
CA MET A 58 -0.33 10.69 -3.08
C MET A 58 0.44 9.58 -2.40
N ALA A 59 0.72 9.69 -1.09
CA ALA A 59 1.38 8.64 -0.31
C ALA A 59 0.57 7.33 -0.31
N LEU A 60 -0.76 7.42 -0.21
CA LEU A 60 -1.67 6.27 -0.35
C LEU A 60 -1.62 5.66 -1.76
N LEU A 61 -1.59 6.49 -2.81
CA LEU A 61 -1.50 5.99 -4.19
C LEU A 61 -0.15 5.34 -4.51
N CYS A 62 0.95 5.86 -3.95
CA CYS A 62 2.26 5.18 -3.95
C CYS A 62 2.22 3.81 -3.27
N GLY A 63 1.19 3.54 -2.47
CA GLY A 63 0.88 2.24 -1.91
C GLY A 63 0.77 1.14 -2.96
N ILE A 64 0.24 1.43 -4.16
CA ILE A 64 -0.09 0.43 -5.18
C ILE A 64 1.18 -0.29 -5.66
N GLY A 65 1.46 -1.46 -5.10
CA GLY A 65 2.71 -2.18 -5.31
C GLY A 65 2.60 -3.46 -6.12
N PHE A 66 1.40 -3.83 -6.59
CA PHE A 66 1.05 -5.08 -7.29
C PHE A 66 2.25 -5.89 -7.78
N THR A 67 2.94 -5.45 -8.85
CA THR A 67 3.99 -6.21 -9.52
C THR A 67 5.27 -6.34 -8.69
N MET A 68 5.76 -5.24 -8.12
CA MET A 68 6.99 -5.25 -7.32
C MET A 68 6.80 -5.95 -5.97
N SER A 69 5.64 -5.78 -5.34
CA SER A 69 5.31 -6.42 -4.07
C SER A 69 5.03 -7.92 -4.23
N ILE A 70 4.43 -8.36 -5.35
CA ILE A 70 4.35 -9.79 -5.69
C ILE A 70 5.74 -10.37 -5.90
N PHE A 71 6.64 -9.67 -6.60
CA PHE A 71 8.01 -10.13 -6.80
C PHE A 71 8.76 -10.28 -5.46
N ILE A 72 8.66 -9.29 -4.58
CA ILE A 72 9.24 -9.36 -3.22
C ILE A 72 8.66 -10.54 -2.43
N THR A 73 7.36 -10.80 -2.57
CA THR A 73 6.69 -11.94 -1.90
C THR A 73 7.25 -13.28 -2.37
N LEU A 74 7.52 -13.44 -3.66
CA LEU A 74 8.13 -14.64 -4.21
C LEU A 74 9.54 -14.87 -3.66
N LEU A 75 10.31 -13.80 -3.44
CA LEU A 75 11.65 -13.85 -2.86
C LEU A 75 11.62 -14.07 -1.33
N ALA A 76 10.58 -13.59 -0.65
CA ALA A 76 10.45 -13.66 0.81
C ALA A 76 10.05 -15.07 1.30
N PHE A 77 9.30 -15.83 0.50
CA PHE A 77 8.84 -17.17 0.84
C PHE A 77 9.30 -18.21 -0.20
N PRO A 78 10.61 -18.42 -0.38
CA PRO A 78 11.11 -19.37 -1.36
C PRO A 78 10.72 -20.80 -0.96
N GLY A 79 10.16 -21.56 -1.89
CA GLY A 79 9.83 -22.97 -1.68
C GLY A 79 8.54 -23.25 -0.90
N ASP A 80 7.77 -22.23 -0.51
CA ASP A 80 6.45 -22.39 0.13
C ASP A 80 5.31 -21.78 -0.73
N PRO A 81 4.66 -22.59 -1.57
CA PRO A 81 3.59 -22.11 -2.45
C PRO A 81 2.36 -21.58 -1.72
N LEU A 82 2.08 -22.08 -0.51
CA LEU A 82 0.91 -21.66 0.26
C LEU A 82 1.12 -20.26 0.83
N LEU A 83 2.25 -20.01 1.47
CA LEU A 83 2.61 -18.68 1.98
C LEU A 83 2.69 -17.65 0.85
N GLN A 84 3.23 -18.03 -0.31
CA GLN A 84 3.24 -17.16 -1.48
C GLN A 84 1.84 -16.81 -1.97
N ALA A 85 0.90 -17.75 -1.97
CA ALA A 85 -0.48 -17.50 -2.39
C ALA A 85 -1.18 -16.52 -1.41
N GLU A 86 -1.03 -16.75 -0.11
CA GLU A 86 -1.60 -15.88 0.94
C GLU A 86 -1.01 -14.46 0.89
N ALA A 87 0.31 -14.35 0.79
CA ALA A 87 0.96 -13.04 0.70
C ALA A 87 0.63 -12.30 -0.60
N LYS A 88 0.47 -13.00 -1.74
CA LYS A 88 -0.05 -12.39 -2.98
C LYS A 88 -1.43 -11.80 -2.77
N ILE A 89 -2.34 -12.52 -2.11
CA ILE A 89 -3.67 -12.01 -1.76
C ILE A 89 -3.54 -10.76 -0.88
N GLY A 90 -2.64 -10.75 0.10
CA GLY A 90 -2.34 -9.58 0.91
C GLY A 90 -1.93 -8.36 0.08
N VAL A 91 -1.03 -8.54 -0.90
CA VAL A 91 -0.59 -7.48 -1.82
C VAL A 91 -1.74 -6.95 -2.70
N LEU A 92 -2.61 -7.84 -3.18
CA LEU A 92 -3.78 -7.47 -3.99
C LEU A 92 -4.77 -6.63 -3.17
N MET A 93 -5.06 -7.08 -1.96
CA MET A 93 -5.95 -6.38 -1.02
C MET A 93 -5.38 -5.01 -0.66
N GLU A 94 -4.08 -4.92 -0.38
CA GLU A 94 -3.38 -3.67 -0.15
C GLU A 94 -3.51 -2.72 -1.34
N SER A 95 -3.22 -3.18 -2.56
CA SER A 95 -3.25 -2.36 -3.77
C SER A 95 -4.64 -1.78 -4.05
N ILE A 96 -5.70 -2.58 -3.86
CA ILE A 96 -7.09 -2.12 -4.01
C ILE A 96 -7.43 -1.08 -2.93
N LEU A 97 -7.06 -1.37 -1.68
CA LEU A 97 -7.35 -0.48 -0.55
C LEU A 97 -6.60 0.86 -0.67
N SER A 98 -5.32 0.83 -1.01
CA SER A 98 -4.48 1.98 -1.32
C SER A 98 -5.06 2.82 -2.46
N GLY A 99 -5.51 2.17 -3.54
CA GLY A 99 -6.16 2.86 -4.67
C GLY A 99 -7.47 3.53 -4.28
N LEU A 100 -8.35 2.84 -3.56
CA LEU A 100 -9.64 3.39 -3.11
C LEU A 100 -9.46 4.53 -2.11
N LEU A 101 -8.60 4.35 -1.10
CA LEU A 101 -8.31 5.36 -0.09
C LEU A 101 -7.64 6.57 -0.74
N GLY A 102 -6.59 6.36 -1.53
CA GLY A 102 -5.88 7.42 -2.24
C GLY A 102 -6.81 8.22 -3.15
N TYR A 103 -7.63 7.55 -3.97
CA TYR A 103 -8.63 8.21 -4.81
C TYR A 103 -9.65 9.00 -3.97
N SER A 104 -10.17 8.41 -2.89
CA SER A 104 -11.18 9.07 -2.05
C SER A 104 -10.65 10.33 -1.36
N VAL A 105 -9.38 10.28 -0.90
CA VAL A 105 -8.70 11.42 -0.29
C VAL A 105 -8.44 12.49 -1.33
N LEU A 106 -7.89 12.11 -2.49
CA LEU A 106 -7.55 13.07 -3.54
C LEU A 106 -8.79 13.73 -4.15
N ARG A 107 -9.89 12.98 -4.29
CA ARG A 107 -11.19 13.50 -4.72
C ARG A 107 -11.77 14.51 -3.73
N ARG A 108 -11.53 14.32 -2.43
CA ARG A 108 -11.95 15.26 -1.37
C ARG A 108 -10.99 16.43 -1.19
N ALA A 109 -9.72 16.26 -1.54
CA ALA A 109 -8.69 17.29 -1.48
C ALA A 109 -8.83 18.32 -2.62
N HIS A 110 -10.08 18.72 -2.90
CA HIS A 110 -10.48 19.67 -3.92
C HIS A 110 -9.54 20.88 -3.87
N ARG A 111 -9.01 21.21 -5.04
CA ARG A 111 -8.00 22.24 -5.29
C ARG A 111 -8.37 23.54 -4.56
N GLU A 112 -7.72 23.78 -3.42
CA GLU A 112 -7.66 25.11 -2.82
C GLU A 112 -6.66 25.92 -3.63
N GLY A 113 -7.16 26.63 -4.66
CA GLY A 113 -6.44 27.66 -5.43
C GLY A 113 -5.52 27.14 -6.53
#